data_AF-A0A942AGF8-F1
#
_entry.id   AF-A0A942AGF8-F1
#
_cell.length_a   1.000
_cell.length_b   1.000
_cell.length_c   1.000
_cell.angle_alpha   90.00
_cell.angle_beta   90.00
_cell.angle_gamma   90.00
#
_symmetry.space_group_name_H-M   'P 1'
#
loop_
_entity.id
_entity.type
_entity.pdbx_description
1 polymer ?
#
loop_
_entity_poly.entity_id
_entity_poly.type
_entity_poly.pdbx_seq_one_letter_code
_entity_poly.pdbx_strand_id
1 'polypeptide(L)'
;DTVFNNLYHKEQYLKKMVTLFSLLAIVLSIVGVFGLVVFETQYRRKEIGVRKVFGATVGEVLNMFNRSYLRIVSICFVIAVPFAYYGVYKWLENFSDRTPIYWWVFVLAFGIVAGITMLTVTFQNWKAANENPVNSVKSE
;
A
#
# COMPACT_ATOMS: atom_id res chain seq x y z
N ASP A 1 38.33 -20.83 -22.57
CA ASP A 1 38.02 -21.03 -21.14
C ASP A 1 38.34 -19.83 -20.25
N THR A 2 39.51 -19.21 -20.34
CA THR A 2 39.90 -18.03 -19.51
C THR A 2 39.06 -16.77 -19.73
N VAL A 3 38.60 -16.52 -20.97
CA VAL A 3 37.73 -15.37 -21.31
C VAL A 3 36.34 -15.50 -20.68
N PHE A 4 35.76 -16.72 -20.68
CA PHE A 4 34.48 -16.99 -20.04
C PHE A 4 34.56 -16.81 -18.52
N ASN A 5 35.64 -17.27 -17.89
CA ASN A 5 35.82 -17.10 -16.45
C ASN A 5 35.95 -15.62 -16.05
N ASN A 6 36.68 -14.82 -16.84
CA ASN A 6 36.78 -13.36 -16.64
C ASN A 6 35.45 -12.62 -16.87
N LEU A 7 34.64 -13.04 -17.85
CA LEU A 7 33.28 -12.52 -18.01
C LEU A 7 32.41 -12.88 -16.80
N TYR A 8 32.47 -14.12 -16.32
CA TYR A 8 31.71 -14.58 -15.16
C TYR A 8 32.05 -13.79 -13.90
N HIS A 9 33.34 -13.50 -13.66
CA HIS A 9 33.75 -12.65 -12.56
C HIS A 9 33.21 -11.22 -12.70
N LYS A 10 33.28 -10.61 -13.89
CA LYS A 10 32.71 -9.27 -14.14
C LYS A 10 31.19 -9.23 -13.93
N GLU A 11 30.47 -10.25 -14.34
CA GLU A 11 29.02 -10.37 -14.08
C GLU A 11 28.70 -10.47 -12.60
N GLN A 12 29.49 -11.21 -11.81
CA GLN A 12 29.30 -11.31 -10.37
C GLN A 12 29.51 -9.96 -9.67
N TYR A 13 30.51 -9.19 -10.09
CA TYR A 13 30.72 -7.83 -9.56
C TYR A 13 29.57 -6.89 -9.93
N LEU A 14 29.08 -6.93 -11.17
CA LEU A 14 27.92 -6.14 -11.60
C LEU A 14 26.66 -6.50 -10.81
N LYS A 15 26.36 -7.80 -10.66
CA LYS A 15 25.22 -8.27 -9.85
C LYS A 15 25.30 -7.77 -8.41
N LYS A 16 26.49 -7.83 -7.80
CA LYS A 16 26.71 -7.37 -6.43
C LYS A 16 26.52 -5.85 -6.29
N MET A 17 27.01 -5.07 -7.25
CA MET A 17 26.83 -3.61 -7.27
C MET A 17 25.35 -3.22 -7.45
N VAL A 18 24.66 -3.81 -8.42
CA VAL A 18 23.23 -3.55 -8.66
C VAL A 18 22.39 -3.91 -7.43
N THR A 19 22.69 -5.04 -6.78
CA THR A 19 21.99 -5.46 -5.55
C THR A 19 22.17 -4.43 -4.42
N LEU A 20 23.40 -3.93 -4.24
CA LEU A 20 23.70 -2.95 -3.20
C LEU A 20 23.01 -1.61 -3.46
N PHE A 21 23.03 -1.12 -4.71
CA PHE A 21 22.32 0.10 -5.08
C PHE A 21 20.80 -0.04 -4.98
N SER A 22 20.25 -1.21 -5.34
CA SER A 22 18.82 -1.49 -5.17
C SER A 22 18.41 -1.45 -3.69
N LEU A 23 19.23 -2.01 -2.80
CA LEU A 23 18.95 -2.01 -1.36
C LEU A 23 19.01 -0.58 -0.79
N LEU A 24 19.98 0.23 -1.21
CA LEU A 24 20.05 1.64 -0.85
C LEU A 24 18.84 2.45 -1.35
N ALA A 25 18.43 2.22 -2.60
CA ALA A 25 17.26 2.89 -3.17
C ALA A 25 15.97 2.56 -2.39
N ILE A 26 15.80 1.31 -1.96
CA ILE A 26 14.68 0.88 -1.12
C ILE A 26 14.70 1.64 0.22
N VAL A 27 15.84 1.70 0.90
CA VAL A 27 15.98 2.41 2.18
C VAL A 27 15.64 3.89 2.03
N LEU A 28 16.17 4.56 1.00
CA LEU A 28 15.89 5.97 0.74
C LEU A 28 14.41 6.23 0.44
N SER A 29 13.78 5.33 -0.34
CA SER A 29 12.34 5.43 -0.63
C SER A 29 11.50 5.32 0.64
N ILE A 30 11.84 4.41 1.55
CA ILE A 30 11.12 4.24 2.83
C ILE A 30 11.24 5.49 3.69
N VAL A 31 12.44 6.08 3.79
CA VAL A 31 12.67 7.32 4.56
C VAL A 31 11.89 8.49 3.97
N GLY A 32 11.86 8.63 2.64
CA GLY A 32 11.10 9.68 1.96
C GLY A 32 9.60 9.60 2.22
N VAL A 33 9.02 8.40 2.09
CA VAL A 33 7.60 8.17 2.39
C VAL A 33 7.30 8.40 3.87
N PHE A 34 8.17 7.94 4.78
CA PHE A 34 8.00 8.18 6.21
C PHE A 34 7.98 9.67 6.55
N GLY A 35 8.89 10.46 5.97
CA GLY A 35 8.93 11.92 6.16
C GLY A 35 7.65 12.61 5.67
N LEU A 36 7.12 12.20 4.51
CA LEU A 36 5.86 12.71 3.97
C LEU A 36 4.66 12.37 4.87
N VAL A 37 4.57 11.13 5.35
CA VAL A 37 3.48 10.67 6.22
C VAL A 37 3.48 11.43 7.56
N VAL A 38 4.66 11.63 8.15
CA VAL A 38 4.80 12.40 9.39
C VAL A 38 4.39 13.86 9.19
N PHE A 39 4.77 14.47 8.06
CA PHE A 39 4.33 15.82 7.73
C PHE A 39 2.81 15.90 7.55
N GLU A 40 2.21 14.99 6.78
CA GLU A 40 0.77 14.99 6.54
C GLU A 40 -0.05 14.78 7.82
N THR A 41 0.40 13.89 8.71
CA THR A 41 -0.26 13.64 10.01
C THR A 41 -0.22 14.85 10.94
N GLN A 42 0.84 15.65 10.92
CA GLN A 42 0.88 16.92 11.68
C GLN A 42 -0.15 17.92 11.16
N TYR A 43 -0.32 18.04 9.84
CA TYR A 43 -1.32 18.94 9.24
C TYR A 43 -2.77 18.52 9.54
N ARG A 44 -3.05 17.21 9.59
CA ARG A 44 -4.42 16.68 9.76
C ARG A 44 -4.82 16.41 11.22
N ARG A 45 -3.90 16.64 12.17
CA ARG A 45 -4.11 16.38 13.61
C ARG A 45 -5.32 17.13 14.20
N LYS A 46 -5.57 18.36 13.72
CA LYS A 46 -6.70 19.20 14.20
C LYS A 46 -8.07 18.68 13.76
N GLU A 47 -8.19 18.19 12.52
CA GLU A 47 -9.46 17.67 11.99
C GLU A 47 -9.86 16.33 12.62
N ILE A 48 -8.86 15.49 12.91
CA ILE A 48 -9.06 14.19 13.56
C ILE A 48 -9.55 14.39 15.01
N GLY A 49 -9.03 15.41 15.71
CA GLY A 49 -9.47 15.78 17.05
C GLY A 49 -10.92 16.24 17.12
N VAL A 50 -11.37 17.08 16.18
CA VAL A 50 -12.75 17.60 16.15
C VAL A 50 -13.78 16.51 15.81
N ARG A 51 -13.46 15.58 14.89
CA ARG A 51 -14.40 14.49 14.51
C ARG A 51 -14.62 13.45 15.62
N LYS A 52 -13.69 13.31 16.56
CA LYS A 52 -13.79 12.33 17.66
C LYS A 52 -14.78 12.73 18.75
N VAL A 53 -15.15 14.02 18.83
CA VAL A 53 -16.00 14.58 19.89
C VAL A 53 -17.51 14.43 19.59
N PHE A 54 -17.90 14.11 18.35
CA PHE A 54 -19.29 14.14 17.89
C PHE A 54 -20.12 12.84 18.06
N GLY A 55 -19.74 11.94 18.98
CA GLY A 55 -20.69 10.98 19.58
C GLY A 55 -21.45 10.04 18.62
N ALA A 56 -20.78 9.50 17.61
CA ALA A 56 -21.43 8.65 16.62
C ALA A 56 -21.54 7.18 17.08
N THR A 57 -22.73 6.59 16.88
CA THR A 57 -23.09 5.22 17.22
C THR A 57 -22.21 4.22 16.48
N VAL A 58 -21.64 3.24 17.19
CA VAL A 58 -20.61 2.31 16.65
C VAL A 58 -21.01 1.67 15.31
N GLY A 59 -22.28 1.30 15.13
CA GLY A 59 -22.78 0.68 13.89
C GLY A 59 -22.94 1.65 12.70
N GLU A 60 -23.35 2.89 12.95
CA GLU A 60 -23.48 3.91 11.89
C GLU A 60 -22.11 4.45 11.46
N VAL A 61 -21.19 4.59 12.43
CA VAL A 61 -19.77 4.84 12.17
C VAL A 61 -19.21 3.74 11.28
N LEU A 62 -19.42 2.47 11.63
CA LEU A 62 -18.88 1.34 10.87
C LEU A 62 -19.36 1.35 9.40
N ASN A 63 -20.65 1.60 9.16
CA ASN A 63 -21.21 1.63 7.81
C ASN A 63 -20.72 2.85 7.00
N MET A 64 -20.65 4.02 7.63
CA MET A 64 -20.13 5.24 6.99
C MET A 64 -18.64 5.07 6.61
N PHE A 65 -17.83 4.50 7.49
CA PHE A 65 -16.42 4.25 7.24
C PHE A 65 -16.21 3.20 6.16
N ASN A 66 -16.92 2.07 6.22
CA ASN A 66 -16.78 1.01 5.22
C ASN A 66 -17.12 1.51 3.80
N ARG A 67 -18.19 2.30 3.65
CA ARG A 67 -18.58 2.89 2.36
C ARG A 67 -17.55 3.91 1.85
N SER A 68 -16.97 4.72 2.75
CA SER A 68 -15.94 5.68 2.39
C SER A 68 -14.65 4.97 1.94
N TYR A 69 -14.22 3.96 2.68
CA TYR A 69 -13.02 3.18 2.35
C TYR A 69 -13.19 2.37 1.07
N LEU A 70 -14.35 1.76 0.85
CA LEU A 70 -14.65 1.08 -0.43
C LEU A 70 -14.57 2.04 -1.62
N ARG A 71 -15.05 3.28 -1.46
CA ARG A 71 -14.94 4.30 -2.51
C ARG A 71 -13.48 4.63 -2.81
N ILE A 72 -12.67 4.84 -1.77
CA ILE A 72 -11.23 5.13 -1.91
C ILE A 72 -10.51 3.96 -2.59
N VAL A 73 -10.72 2.73 -2.11
CA VAL A 73 -10.13 1.50 -2.70
C VAL A 73 -10.53 1.33 -4.16
N SER A 74 -11.80 1.59 -4.50
CA SER A 74 -12.28 1.49 -5.88
C SER A 74 -11.58 2.50 -6.79
N ILE A 75 -11.43 3.75 -6.35
CA ILE A 75 -10.73 4.80 -7.11
C ILE A 75 -9.25 4.44 -7.29
N CYS A 76 -8.59 4.00 -6.23
CA CYS A 76 -7.20 3.53 -6.30
C CYS A 76 -7.06 2.35 -7.26
N PHE A 77 -8.00 1.40 -7.24
CA PHE A 77 -7.96 0.23 -8.11
C PHE A 77 -8.12 0.60 -9.59
N VAL A 78 -9.03 1.52 -9.92
CA VAL A 78 -9.23 2.01 -11.29
C VAL A 78 -7.97 2.66 -11.86
N ILE A 79 -7.17 3.34 -11.02
CA ILE A 79 -5.90 3.94 -11.43
C ILE A 79 -4.78 2.89 -11.48
N ALA A 80 -4.78 1.92 -10.56
CA ALA A 80 -3.76 0.88 -10.48
C ALA A 80 -3.81 -0.11 -11.66
N VAL A 81 -4.99 -0.48 -12.14
CA VAL A 81 -5.17 -1.40 -13.28
C VAL A 81 -4.41 -0.98 -14.55
N PRO A 82 -4.59 0.25 -15.09
CA PRO A 82 -3.88 0.67 -16.29
C PRO A 82 -2.37 0.79 -16.05
N PHE A 83 -1.95 1.18 -14.85
CA PHE A 83 -0.53 1.24 -14.48
C PHE A 83 0.10 -0.15 -14.44
N ALA A 84 -0.57 -1.12 -13.83
CA ALA A 84 -0.15 -2.51 -13.77
C ALA A 84 -0.13 -3.14 -15.17
N TYR A 85 -1.17 -2.90 -15.98
CA TYR A 85 -1.22 -3.37 -17.36
C TYR A 85 -0.05 -2.83 -18.19
N TYR A 86 0.22 -1.52 -18.11
CA TYR A 86 1.35 -0.91 -18.82
C TYR A 86 2.70 -1.44 -18.34
N GLY A 87 2.87 -1.61 -17.02
CA GLY A 87 4.08 -2.18 -16.43
C GLY A 87 4.34 -3.61 -16.89
N VAL A 88 3.31 -4.46 -16.87
CA VAL A 88 3.40 -5.85 -17.35
C VAL A 88 3.64 -5.88 -18.86
N TYR A 89 2.91 -5.07 -19.64
CA TYR A 89 3.09 -5.01 -21.09
C TYR A 89 4.53 -4.66 -21.48
N LYS A 90 5.10 -3.60 -20.90
CA LYS A 90 6.48 -3.16 -21.15
C LYS A 90 7.51 -4.17 -20.66
N TRP A 91 7.21 -4.89 -19.59
CA TRP A 91 8.08 -5.95 -19.07
C TRP A 91 8.06 -7.19 -19.98
N LEU A 92 6.88 -7.58 -20.45
CA LEU A 92 6.67 -8.74 -21.33
C LEU A 92 7.17 -8.52 -22.76
N GLU A 93 7.31 -7.26 -23.20
CA GLU A 93 7.89 -6.90 -24.50
C GLU A 93 9.35 -7.33 -24.64
N ASN A 94 10.09 -7.46 -23.53
CA ASN A 94 11.48 -7.94 -23.51
C ASN A 94 11.60 -9.48 -23.52
N PHE A 95 10.49 -10.22 -23.48
CA PHE A 95 10.48 -11.69 -23.46
C PHE A 95 9.84 -12.26 -24.73
N SER A 96 10.52 -13.25 -25.33
CA SER A 96 10.07 -13.92 -26.56
C SER A 96 8.79 -14.76 -26.36
N ASP A 97 8.52 -15.21 -25.13
CA ASP A 97 7.31 -15.93 -24.74
C ASP A 97 6.37 -15.03 -23.93
N ARG A 98 5.29 -14.56 -24.57
CA ARG A 98 4.31 -13.68 -23.95
C ARG A 98 3.23 -14.50 -23.25
N THR A 99 3.16 -14.43 -21.92
CA THR A 99 2.03 -14.99 -21.18
C THR A 99 0.77 -14.14 -21.41
N PRO A 100 -0.38 -14.72 -21.80
CA PRO A 100 -1.61 -13.95 -21.95
C PRO A 100 -2.05 -13.36 -20.60
N ILE A 101 -2.30 -12.04 -20.56
CA ILE A 101 -2.81 -11.36 -19.38
C ILE A 101 -4.30 -11.69 -19.24
N TYR A 102 -4.65 -12.52 -18.27
CA TYR A 102 -6.04 -12.88 -17.99
C TYR A 102 -6.71 -11.80 -17.12
N TRP A 103 -7.83 -11.26 -17.61
CA TRP A 103 -8.61 -10.23 -16.91
C TRP A 103 -9.05 -10.65 -15.50
N TRP A 104 -9.25 -11.95 -15.28
CA TRP A 104 -9.69 -12.48 -13.98
C TRP A 104 -8.68 -12.26 -12.85
N VAL A 105 -7.38 -12.11 -13.17
CA VAL A 105 -6.34 -11.79 -12.18
C VAL A 105 -6.58 -10.44 -11.53
N PHE A 106 -7.05 -9.44 -12.29
CA PHE A 106 -7.39 -8.13 -11.75
C PHE A 106 -8.62 -8.21 -10.83
N VAL A 107 -9.66 -8.95 -11.23
CA VAL A 107 -10.87 -9.14 -10.42
C VAL A 107 -10.55 -9.84 -9.10
N LEU A 108 -9.71 -10.88 -9.15
CA LEU A 108 -9.29 -11.64 -7.98
C LEU A 108 -8.42 -10.79 -7.05
N ALA A 109 -7.49 -10.00 -7.60
CA ALA A 109 -6.70 -9.04 -6.84
C ALA A 109 -7.57 -7.97 -6.17
N PHE A 110 -8.56 -7.42 -6.87
CA PHE A 110 -9.53 -6.49 -6.28
C PHE A 110 -10.31 -7.12 -5.13
N GLY A 111 -10.79 -8.34 -5.32
CA GLY A 111 -11.54 -9.07 -4.29
C GLY A 111 -10.72 -9.28 -3.03
N ILE A 112 -9.45 -9.68 -3.17
CA ILE A 112 -8.53 -9.85 -2.03
C ILE A 112 -8.30 -8.52 -1.32
N VAL A 113 -7.97 -7.46 -2.05
CA VAL A 113 -7.69 -6.14 -1.46
C VAL A 113 -8.92 -5.54 -0.78
N ALA A 114 -10.09 -5.64 -1.41
CA ALA A 114 -11.36 -5.20 -0.83
C ALA A 114 -11.70 -6.00 0.44
N GLY A 115 -11.51 -7.32 0.42
CA GLY A 115 -11.72 -8.20 1.57
C GLY A 115 -10.79 -7.85 2.74
N ILE A 116 -9.49 -7.69 2.49
CA ILE A 116 -8.52 -7.27 3.51
C ILE A 116 -8.88 -5.89 4.06
N THR A 117 -9.29 -4.96 3.21
CA THR A 117 -9.67 -3.61 3.66
C THR A 117 -10.91 -3.64 4.53
N MET A 118 -11.96 -4.36 4.13
CA MET A 118 -13.18 -4.53 4.94
C MET A 118 -12.86 -5.17 6.29
N LEU A 119 -12.07 -6.25 6.30
CA LEU A 119 -11.65 -6.92 7.54
C LEU A 119 -10.87 -5.96 8.43
N THR A 120 -9.89 -5.24 7.88
CA THR A 120 -9.06 -4.29 8.63
C THR A 120 -9.89 -3.16 9.22
N VAL A 121 -10.77 -2.54 8.43
CA VAL A 121 -11.65 -1.44 8.87
C VAL A 121 -12.63 -1.93 9.92
N THR A 122 -13.19 -3.12 9.75
CA THR A 122 -14.09 -3.74 10.74
C THR A 122 -13.34 -4.00 12.04
N PHE A 123 -12.13 -4.56 11.97
CA PHE A 123 -11.33 -4.89 13.14
C PHE A 123 -10.81 -3.65 13.89
N GLN A 124 -10.34 -2.62 13.16
CA GLN A 124 -9.87 -1.36 13.74
C GLN A 124 -11.00 -0.57 14.37
N ASN A 125 -12.16 -0.47 13.71
CA ASN A 125 -13.30 0.22 14.28
C ASN A 125 -13.92 -0.54 15.45
N TRP A 126 -13.97 -1.88 15.39
CA TRP A 126 -14.42 -2.69 16.52
C TRP A 126 -13.48 -2.50 17.73
N LYS A 127 -12.17 -2.51 17.51
CA LYS A 127 -11.19 -2.19 18.56
C LYS A 127 -11.31 -0.75 19.07
N ALA A 128 -11.47 0.24 18.19
CA ALA A 128 -11.60 1.65 18.55
C ALA A 128 -12.92 1.97 19.26
N ALA A 129 -13.98 1.21 18.98
CA ALA A 129 -15.26 1.31 19.66
C ALA A 129 -15.27 0.62 21.03
N ASN A 130 -14.43 -0.40 21.22
CA ASN A 130 -14.29 -1.12 22.49
C ASN A 130 -13.20 -0.51 23.40
N GLU A 131 -12.37 0.39 22.88
CA GLU A 131 -11.52 1.27 23.69
C GLU A 131 -12.39 2.31 24.40
N ASN A 132 -12.64 2.01 25.68
CA ASN A 132 -13.49 2.76 26.59
C ASN A 132 -13.24 4.30 26.50
N PRO A 133 -14.26 5.12 26.18
CA PRO A 133 -14.13 6.57 25.98
C PRO A 133 -13.80 7.36 27.26
N VAL A 134 -13.62 6.68 28.40
CA VAL A 134 -13.32 7.27 29.72
C VAL A 134 -11.85 7.67 29.90
N ASN A 135 -10.91 7.15 29.09
CA ASN A 135 -9.49 7.49 29.26
C ASN A 135 -8.98 8.65 28.40
N SER A 136 -9.72 9.12 27.38
CA SER A 136 -9.25 10.22 26.54
C SER A 136 -9.55 11.62 27.08
N VAL A 137 -10.31 11.74 28.18
CA VAL A 137 -10.70 13.05 28.77
C VAL A 137 -9.88 13.37 30.02
N LYS A 138 -9.04 12.45 30.51
CA LYS A 138 -8.23 12.65 31.74
C LYS A 138 -6.75 12.87 31.51
N SER A 139 -6.25 12.72 30.29
CA SER A 139 -4.89 13.14 29.92
C SER A 139 -4.97 14.46 29.16
N GLU A 140 -5.41 15.47 29.88
CA GLU A 140 -4.79 16.80 29.74
C GLU A 140 -3.30 16.69 30.07
#